data_AF-A0A536TTE7-F1
#
_entry.id   AF-A0A536TTE7-F1
#
_cell.length_a   1.000
_cell.length_b   1.000
_cell.length_c   1.000
_cell.angle_alpha   90.00
_cell.angle_beta   90.00
_cell.angle_gamma   90.00
#
_symmetry.space_group_name_H-M   'P 1'
#
loop_
_entity.id
_entity.type
_entity.pdbx_description
1 polymer ?
#
loop_
_entity_poly.entity_id
_entity_poly.type
_entity_poly.pdbx_seq_one_letter_code
_entity_poly.pdbx_strand_id
1 'polypeptide(L)'
;MAASHAADARTALAGVMGALEKEFAVSGRLLCAQNDAALWMEVYENVGDPMRFEAALNRLLGETRFAAWVAPGSARRTERFVAK
;
A
#
# COMPACT_ATOMS: atom_id res chain seq x y z
N MET A 1 2.80 -20.25 10.98
CA MET A 1 2.35 -20.00 9.60
C MET A 1 1.93 -18.55 9.32
N ALA A 2 1.78 -17.66 10.31
CA ALA A 2 1.44 -16.25 10.07
C ALA A 2 2.61 -15.42 9.45
N ALA A 3 3.85 -15.72 9.83
CA ALA A 3 5.03 -14.97 9.37
C ALA A 3 5.31 -15.08 7.86
N SER A 4 4.95 -16.19 7.22
CA SER A 4 5.14 -16.40 5.77
C SER A 4 4.20 -15.53 4.93
N HIS A 5 2.95 -15.36 5.35
CA HIS A 5 1.98 -14.51 4.65
C HIS A 5 2.37 -13.02 4.70
N ALA A 6 2.99 -12.57 5.78
CA ALA A 6 3.50 -11.21 5.90
C ALA A 6 4.67 -10.93 4.94
N ALA A 7 5.60 -11.87 4.77
CA ALA A 7 6.71 -11.71 3.82
C ALA A 7 6.22 -11.64 2.36
N ASP A 8 5.25 -12.49 2.00
CA ASP A 8 4.65 -12.51 0.66
C ASP A 8 3.85 -11.23 0.39
N ALA A 9 3.06 -10.78 1.37
CA ALA A 9 2.31 -9.53 1.29
C ALA A 9 3.23 -8.33 1.14
N ARG A 10 4.34 -8.28 1.87
CA ARG A 10 5.34 -7.22 1.74
C ARG A 10 5.98 -7.21 0.36
N THR A 11 6.31 -8.38 -0.18
CA THR A 11 6.91 -8.51 -1.52
C THR A 11 5.95 -8.01 -2.61
N ALA A 12 4.68 -8.43 -2.55
CA ALA A 12 3.67 -7.97 -3.48
C ALA A 12 3.45 -6.45 -3.37
N LEU A 13 3.37 -5.92 -2.16
CA LEU A 13 3.16 -4.49 -1.93
C LEU A 13 4.36 -3.65 -2.41
N ALA A 14 5.59 -4.13 -2.20
CA ALA A 14 6.78 -3.48 -2.74
C ALA A 14 6.76 -3.43 -4.28
N GLY A 15 6.25 -4.47 -4.93
CA GLY A 15 6.04 -4.48 -6.38
C GLY A 15 5.02 -3.44 -6.85
N VAL A 16 3.88 -3.33 -6.14
CA VAL A 16 2.85 -2.31 -6.40
C VAL A 16 3.41 -0.90 -6.21
N MET A 17 4.12 -0.66 -5.10
CA MET A 17 4.77 0.62 -4.81
C MET A 17 5.75 0.99 -5.93
N GLY A 18 6.63 0.08 -6.35
CA GLY A 18 7.59 0.34 -7.42
C GLY A 18 6.94 0.59 -8.79
N ALA A 19 5.76 0.01 -9.07
CA ALA A 19 5.00 0.33 -10.28
C ALA A 19 4.41 1.76 -10.21
N LEU A 20 3.89 2.15 -9.06
CA LEU A 20 3.34 3.49 -8.82
C LEU A 20 4.43 4.58 -8.86
N GLU A 21 5.60 4.33 -8.28
CA GLU A 21 6.74 5.25 -8.36
C GLU A 21 7.15 5.52 -9.81
N LYS A 22 7.14 4.48 -10.66
CA LYS A 22 7.46 4.62 -12.09
C LYS A 22 6.36 5.35 -12.88
N GLU A 23 5.09 5.09 -12.59
CA GLU A 23 3.97 5.67 -13.34
C GLU A 23 3.68 7.12 -12.93
N PHE A 24 3.81 7.44 -11.63
CA PHE A 24 3.39 8.74 -11.08
C PHE A 24 4.55 9.62 -10.59
N ALA A 25 5.80 9.14 -10.66
CA ALA A 25 6.97 9.85 -10.14
C ALA A 25 6.84 10.24 -8.66
N VAL A 26 6.11 9.42 -7.88
CA VAL A 26 5.92 9.59 -6.44
C VAL A 26 7.06 8.92 -5.66
N SER A 27 7.15 9.20 -4.36
CA SER A 27 8.05 8.49 -3.45
C SER A 27 7.24 7.72 -2.40
N GLY A 28 7.38 6.40 -2.37
CA GLY A 28 6.65 5.52 -1.46
C GLY A 28 7.46 5.14 -0.23
N ARG A 29 6.82 5.08 0.94
CA ARG A 29 7.38 4.49 2.17
C ARG A 29 6.41 3.49 2.76
N LEU A 30 6.92 2.31 3.13
CA LEU A 30 6.16 1.31 3.87
C LEU A 30 6.60 1.33 5.33
N LEU A 31 5.66 1.69 6.20
CA LEU A 31 5.86 1.72 7.65
C LEU A 31 5.12 0.56 8.30
N CYS A 32 5.67 0.05 9.39
CA CYS A 32 5.05 -0.96 10.23
C CYS A 32 4.85 -0.37 11.63
N ALA A 33 3.70 -0.62 12.25
CA ALA A 33 3.45 -0.14 13.60
C ALA A 33 4.41 -0.82 14.59
N GLN A 34 4.97 -0.03 15.51
CA GLN A 34 5.92 -0.55 16.49
C GLN A 34 5.30 -1.64 17.39
N ASN A 35 4.01 -1.48 17.73
CA ASN A 35 3.31 -2.34 18.68
C ASN A 35 2.45 -3.43 18.01
N ASP A 36 2.33 -3.39 16.68
CA ASP A 36 1.53 -4.35 15.91
C ASP A 36 2.19 -4.64 14.56
N ALA A 37 2.86 -5.79 14.47
CA ALA A 37 3.56 -6.22 13.27
C ALA A 37 2.63 -6.53 12.08
N ALA A 38 1.32 -6.64 12.30
CA ALA A 38 0.31 -6.85 11.27
C ALA A 38 -0.29 -5.53 10.76
N LEU A 39 -0.03 -4.40 11.43
CA LEU A 39 -0.52 -3.08 11.04
C LEU A 39 0.56 -2.33 10.24
N TRP A 40 0.30 -2.14 8.95
CA TRP A 40 1.19 -1.42 8.05
C TRP A 40 0.55 -0.14 7.53
N MET A 41 1.39 0.82 7.16
CA MET A 41 0.98 2.09 6.57
C MET A 41 1.85 2.40 5.36
N GLU A 42 1.19 2.59 4.22
CA GLU A 42 1.82 3.08 3.00
C GLU A 42 1.72 4.60 2.97
N VAL A 43 2.84 5.29 2.75
CA VAL A 43 2.87 6.75 2.59
C VAL A 43 3.43 7.07 1.22
N TYR A 44 2.69 7.84 0.42
CA TYR A 44 3.10 8.29 -0.89
C TYR A 44 3.21 9.82 -0.90
N GLU A 45 4.38 10.33 -1.27
CA GLU A 45 4.67 11.76 -1.33
C GLU A 45 4.69 12.27 -2.77
N ASN A 46 4.46 13.58 -2.95
CA ASN A 46 4.47 14.26 -4.24
C ASN A 46 3.42 13.75 -5.25
N VAL A 47 2.27 13.31 -4.75
CA VAL A 47 1.15 12.84 -5.59
C VAL A 47 0.50 14.05 -6.30
N GLY A 48 0.77 14.20 -7.60
CA GLY A 48 0.22 15.30 -8.41
C GLY A 48 -1.26 15.14 -8.78
N ASP A 49 -1.69 13.92 -9.12
CA ASP A 49 -3.08 13.59 -9.45
C ASP A 49 -3.60 12.51 -8.50
N PRO A 50 -4.25 12.89 -7.38
CA PRO A 50 -4.67 11.94 -6.36
C PRO A 50 -5.75 10.97 -6.86
N MET A 51 -6.66 11.40 -7.74
CA MET A 51 -7.71 10.53 -8.24
C MET A 51 -7.17 9.44 -9.16
N ARG A 52 -6.30 9.83 -10.10
CA ARG A 52 -5.68 8.88 -11.01
C ARG A 52 -4.72 7.94 -10.28
N PHE A 53 -4.00 8.46 -9.28
CA PHE A 53 -3.15 7.67 -8.41
C PHE A 53 -3.96 6.60 -7.66
N GLU A 54 -5.06 6.97 -7.02
CA GLU A 54 -5.91 6.01 -6.29
C GLU A 54 -6.54 4.95 -7.21
N ALA A 55 -6.97 5.35 -8.41
CA ALA A 55 -7.48 4.40 -9.39
C ALA A 55 -6.41 3.38 -9.80
N ALA A 56 -5.18 3.83 -10.07
CA ALA A 56 -4.07 2.94 -10.41
C ALA A 56 -3.66 2.04 -9.23
N LEU A 57 -3.62 2.59 -8.02
CA LEU A 57 -3.33 1.83 -6.80
C LEU A 57 -4.37 0.73 -6.55
N ASN A 58 -5.66 1.03 -6.67
CA ASN A 58 -6.72 0.03 -6.51
C ASN A 58 -6.66 -1.03 -7.62
N ARG A 59 -6.36 -0.64 -8.87
CA ARG A 59 -6.17 -1.57 -9.99
C ARG A 59 -5.01 -2.53 -9.72
N LEU A 60 -3.83 -2.00 -9.40
CA LEU A 60 -2.62 -2.79 -9.13
C LEU A 60 -2.81 -3.72 -7.92
N LEU A 61 -3.47 -3.25 -6.86
CA LEU A 61 -3.81 -4.10 -5.72
C LEU A 61 -4.79 -5.22 -6.12
N GLY A 62 -5.77 -4.94 -6.99
CA GLY A 62 -6.70 -5.94 -7.51
C GLY A 62 -6.03 -7.01 -8.39
N GLU A 63 -4.92 -6.68 -9.05
CA GLU A 63 -4.09 -7.63 -9.81
C GLU A 63 -3.26 -8.54 -8.87
N THR A 64 -3.09 -8.15 -7.61
CA THR A 64 -2.39 -8.96 -6.60
C THR A 64 -3.35 -9.78 -5.74
N ARG A 65 -2.82 -10.81 -5.05
CA ARG A 65 -3.57 -11.54 -4.00
C ARG A 65 -3.69 -10.76 -2.68
N PHE A 66 -3.40 -9.46 -2.67
CA PHE A 66 -3.32 -8.66 -1.44
C PHE A 66 -4.59 -8.74 -0.59
N ALA A 67 -5.77 -8.70 -1.21
CA ALA A 67 -7.05 -8.83 -0.51
C ALA A 67 -7.18 -10.15 0.29
N ALA A 68 -6.52 -11.22 -0.14
CA ALA A 68 -6.54 -12.51 0.56
C ALA A 68 -5.66 -12.53 1.82
N TRP A 69 -4.78 -11.54 2.00
CA TRP A 69 -3.92 -11.41 3.18
C TRP A 69 -4.47 -10.41 4.21
N VAL A 70 -5.52 -9.66 3.87
CA VAL A 70 -6.20 -8.78 4.83
C VAL A 70 -7.02 -9.64 5.77
N ALA A 71 -6.76 -9.51 7.07
CA ALA A 71 -7.49 -10.26 8.09
C ALA A 71 -9.00 -9.96 8.00
N PRO A 72 -9.88 -10.96 8.21
CA PRO A 72 -11.31 -10.74 8.23
C PRO A 72 -11.69 -9.65 9.25
N GLY A 73 -12.44 -8.64 8.81
CA GLY A 73 -12.83 -7.50 9.65
C GLY A 73 -11.83 -6.33 9.67
N SER A 74 -10.64 -6.51 9.10
CA SER A 74 -9.72 -5.41 8.83
C SER A 74 -9.99 -4.80 7.47
N ALA A 75 -9.78 -3.49 7.34
CA ALA A 75 -9.95 -2.77 6.08
C ALA A 75 -8.73 -1.88 5.81
N ARG A 76 -8.32 -1.80 4.55
CA ARG A 76 -7.37 -0.80 4.10
C ARG A 76 -8.05 0.57 4.16
N ARG A 77 -7.41 1.52 4.83
CA ARG A 77 -7.88 2.91 4.91
C ARG A 77 -6.95 3.79 4.08
N THR A 78 -7.52 4.77 3.40
CA THR A 78 -6.77 5.75 2.61
C THR A 78 -7.05 7.13 3.18
N GLU A 79 -6.00 7.85 3.52
CA GLU A 79 -6.06 9.19 4.07
C GLU A 79 -5.22 10.12 3.18
N ARG A 80 -5.74 11.31 2.88
CA ARG A 80 -5.06 12.32 2.05
C ARG A 80 -4.65 13.48 2.94
N PHE A 81 -3.39 13.87 2.85
CA PHE A 81 -2.83 15.00 3.57
C PHE A 81 -2.42 16.09 2.58
N VAL A 82 -2.77 17.35 2.88
CA VAL A 82 -2.37 18.52 2.10
C VAL A 82 -1.75 19.55 3.05
N ALA A 83 -0.71 20.25 2.60
CA ALA A 83 -0.17 21.39 3.34
C ALA A 83 -1.23 22.52 3.37
N LYS A 84 -1.37 23.17 4.52
CA LYS A 84 -2.22 24.36 4.69
C LYS A 84 -1.39 25.63 4.60
#